data_AF-A0A650CDN3-F1
#
_entry.id   AF-A0A650CDN3-F1
#
_cell.length_a   1.000
_cell.length_b   1.000
_cell.length_c   1.000
_cell.angle_alpha   90.00
_cell.angle_beta   90.00
_cell.angle_gamma   90.00
#
_symmetry.space_group_name_H-M   'P 1'
#
loop_
_entity.id
_entity.type
_entity.pdbx_description
1 polymer ?
#
loop_
_entity_poly.entity_id
_entity_poly.type
_entity_poly.pdbx_seq_one_letter_code
_entity_poly.pdbx_strand_id
1 'polypeptide(L)'
;MVFNHIKGNVNIPGEIPWDIVLIYFVVAPTLLYLIAKKENIIKKFTTLDYVYIGIGAAIATVWEFFIGSFLDRVIAISYIDLAFWGRMLILIIVVAIIRKFGAGMLSLVVFDVLADAAHYGWSGQPLFFIYEGLTYGLFIDLIIVITKGRPFEGKYAALQGALVGFLWSLPDPLLWEGFLRPFMYGGIVNWDKIGFDILMSFPFTIIVGAIAALTSVRVARAIGA
;
A
#
# COMPACT_ATOMS: atom_id res chain seq x y z
N MET A 1 2.68 -34.44 9.49
CA MET A 1 1.57 -33.51 9.79
C MET A 1 1.30 -32.73 8.52
N VAL A 2 0.13 -32.94 7.92
CA VAL A 2 -0.28 -32.38 6.62
C VAL A 2 -1.32 -31.30 6.91
N PHE A 3 -0.98 -30.04 6.65
CA PHE A 3 -1.95 -28.97 6.66
C PHE A 3 -2.61 -28.91 5.27
N ASN A 4 -3.71 -29.65 5.17
CA ASN A 4 -4.91 -29.33 4.41
C ASN A 4 -5.03 -29.57 2.89
N HIS A 5 -4.35 -30.54 2.29
CA HIS A 5 -4.75 -31.18 1.01
C HIS A 5 -5.11 -30.27 -0.20
N ILE A 6 -4.81 -28.96 -0.17
CA ILE A 6 -4.74 -28.12 -1.36
C ILE A 6 -3.42 -28.49 -2.03
N LYS A 7 -3.53 -29.38 -3.01
CA LYS A 7 -2.54 -29.52 -4.07
C LYS A 7 -3.00 -28.59 -5.19
N GLY A 8 -2.45 -27.38 -5.26
CA GLY A 8 -2.34 -26.76 -6.58
C GLY A 8 -1.45 -27.71 -7.38
N ASN A 9 -1.82 -28.13 -8.59
CA ASN A 9 -0.86 -28.85 -9.41
C ASN A 9 0.22 -27.83 -9.84
N VAL A 10 1.20 -27.63 -8.95
CA VAL A 10 2.32 -26.68 -9.03
C VAL A 10 3.29 -26.97 -10.19
N ASN A 11 3.05 -28.04 -10.95
CA ASN A 11 3.83 -28.44 -12.12
C ASN A 11 3.13 -28.10 -13.44
N ILE A 12 2.03 -27.34 -13.42
CA ILE A 12 1.35 -26.83 -14.62
C ILE A 12 1.32 -25.29 -14.54
N PRO A 13 1.91 -24.57 -15.51
CA PRO A 13 1.79 -23.11 -15.59
C PRO A 13 0.31 -22.67 -15.65
N GLY A 14 -0.11 -21.73 -14.80
CA GLY A 14 -1.36 -20.97 -14.99
C GLY A 14 -2.55 -21.17 -14.04
N GLU A 15 -2.45 -21.91 -12.92
CA GLU A 15 -3.56 -22.00 -11.94
C GLU A 15 -3.51 -20.91 -10.86
N ILE A 16 -4.60 -20.15 -10.73
CA ILE A 16 -4.78 -19.06 -9.77
C ILE A 16 -5.20 -19.63 -8.41
N PRO A 17 -4.51 -19.34 -7.29
CA PRO A 17 -4.99 -19.68 -5.96
C PRO A 17 -6.12 -18.72 -5.57
N TRP A 18 -7.30 -18.96 -6.12
CA TRP A 18 -8.50 -18.15 -5.95
C TRP A 18 -8.87 -17.91 -4.49
N ASP A 19 -8.56 -18.86 -3.61
CA ASP A 19 -8.77 -18.71 -2.18
C ASP A 19 -7.95 -17.54 -1.59
N ILE A 20 -6.69 -17.39 -2.00
CA ILE A 20 -5.81 -16.31 -1.56
C ILE A 20 -6.33 -14.98 -2.11
N VAL A 21 -6.71 -14.95 -3.38
CA VAL A 21 -7.29 -13.77 -4.03
C VAL A 21 -8.58 -13.34 -3.32
N LEU A 22 -9.50 -14.27 -3.04
CA LEU A 22 -10.76 -14.00 -2.34
C LEU A 22 -10.53 -13.54 -0.90
N ILE A 23 -9.63 -14.19 -0.17
CA ILE A 23 -9.29 -13.78 1.19
C ILE A 23 -8.75 -12.34 1.19
N TYR A 24 -7.84 -12.05 0.26
CA TYR A 24 -7.13 -10.78 0.27
C TYR A 24 -7.99 -9.63 -0.26
N PHE A 25 -8.69 -9.82 -1.39
CA PHE A 25 -9.40 -8.74 -2.08
C PHE A 25 -10.88 -8.63 -1.70
N VAL A 26 -11.46 -9.63 -1.03
CA VAL A 26 -12.86 -9.60 -0.61
C VAL A 26 -12.97 -9.69 0.91
N VAL A 27 -12.41 -10.73 1.52
CA VAL A 27 -12.60 -10.98 2.96
C VAL A 27 -11.91 -9.92 3.81
N ALA A 28 -10.64 -9.58 3.53
CA ALA A 28 -9.92 -8.58 4.33
C ALA A 28 -10.57 -7.19 4.29
N PRO A 29 -10.89 -6.58 3.12
CA PRO A 29 -11.62 -5.31 3.05
C PRO A 29 -12.97 -5.37 3.77
N THR A 30 -13.71 -6.47 3.61
CA THR A 30 -15.02 -6.66 4.24
C THR A 30 -14.89 -6.71 5.77
N LEU A 31 -13.95 -7.48 6.30
CA LEU A 31 -13.71 -7.55 7.75
C LEU A 31 -13.31 -6.19 8.31
N LEU A 32 -12.38 -5.49 7.66
CA LEU A 32 -11.96 -4.15 8.04
C LEU A 32 -13.13 -3.16 8.03
N TYR A 33 -13.98 -3.21 7.00
CA TYR A 33 -15.21 -2.40 6.94
C TYR A 33 -16.17 -2.72 8.09
N LEU A 34 -16.41 -4.00 8.38
CA LEU A 34 -17.31 -4.43 9.46
C LEU A 34 -16.80 -3.98 10.83
N ILE A 35 -15.48 -4.08 11.07
CA ILE A 35 -14.84 -3.59 12.30
C ILE A 35 -14.94 -2.06 12.37
N ALA A 36 -14.59 -1.35 11.31
CA ALA A 36 -14.68 0.11 11.25
C ALA A 36 -16.12 0.61 11.50
N LYS A 37 -17.12 -0.12 10.98
CA LYS A 37 -18.54 0.16 11.21
C LYS A 37 -18.91 -0.05 12.67
N LYS A 38 -18.51 -1.19 13.26
CA LYS A 38 -18.78 -1.51 14.68
C LYS A 38 -18.17 -0.47 15.62
N GLU A 39 -16.96 0.00 15.33
CA GLU A 39 -16.25 1.00 16.13
C GLU A 39 -16.69 2.45 15.82
N ASN A 40 -17.68 2.67 14.93
CA ASN A 40 -18.18 3.98 14.51
C ASN A 40 -17.09 4.92 13.93
N ILE A 41 -16.10 4.35 13.24
CA ILE A 41 -14.97 5.09 12.63
C ILE A 41 -15.32 5.52 11.18
N ILE A 42 -16.32 4.89 10.57
CA ILE A 42 -16.79 5.25 9.22
C ILE A 42 -17.49 6.60 9.28
N LYS A 43 -16.83 7.62 8.72
CA LYS A 43 -17.34 8.98 8.60
C LYS A 43 -17.48 9.32 7.12
N LYS A 44 -18.42 10.21 6.79
CA LYS A 44 -18.52 10.77 5.44
C LYS A 44 -17.27 11.60 5.12
N PHE A 45 -16.74 11.41 3.92
CA PHE A 45 -15.74 12.32 3.37
C PHE A 45 -16.38 13.69 3.12
N THR A 46 -15.64 14.72 3.46
CA THR A 46 -15.94 16.13 3.16
C THR A 46 -15.29 16.51 1.85
N THR A 47 -15.71 17.63 1.26
CA THR A 47 -15.06 18.18 0.07
C THR A 47 -13.56 18.40 0.28
N LEU A 48 -13.16 18.86 1.46
CA LEU A 48 -11.76 19.08 1.81
C LEU A 48 -10.95 17.77 1.78
N ASP A 49 -11.53 16.66 2.24
CA ASP A 49 -10.85 15.36 2.21
C ASP A 49 -10.60 14.90 0.77
N TYR A 50 -11.57 15.05 -0.12
CA TYR A 50 -11.39 14.74 -1.54
C TYR A 50 -10.30 15.61 -2.18
N VAL A 51 -10.21 16.89 -1.79
CA VAL A 51 -9.14 17.79 -2.22
C VAL A 51 -7.78 17.29 -1.75
N TYR A 52 -7.64 16.90 -0.48
CA TYR A 52 -6.38 16.35 0.03
C TYR A 52 -5.99 15.03 -0.66
N ILE A 53 -6.97 14.16 -0.94
CA ILE A 53 -6.74 12.93 -1.70
C ILE A 53 -6.23 13.27 -3.10
N GLY A 54 -6.90 14.17 -3.82
CA GLY A 54 -6.52 14.55 -5.18
C GLY A 54 -5.12 15.18 -5.24
N ILE A 55 -4.82 16.12 -4.32
CA ILE A 55 -3.49 16.75 -4.23
C ILE A 55 -2.43 15.71 -3.87
N GLY A 56 -2.69 14.89 -2.85
CA GLY A 56 -1.76 13.86 -2.40
C GLY A 56 -1.43 12.84 -3.47
N ALA A 57 -2.45 12.33 -4.17
CA ALA A 57 -2.29 11.41 -5.28
C ALA A 57 -1.50 12.04 -6.44
N ALA A 58 -1.77 13.29 -6.79
CA ALA A 58 -1.03 14.01 -7.83
C ALA A 58 0.45 14.19 -7.46
N ILE A 59 0.74 14.61 -6.23
CA ILE A 59 2.13 14.76 -5.75
C ILE A 59 2.83 13.40 -5.71
N ALA A 60 2.16 12.34 -5.25
CA ALA A 60 2.70 10.99 -5.24
C ALA A 60 3.02 10.50 -6.66
N THR A 61 2.14 10.77 -7.63
CA THR A 61 2.37 10.45 -9.05
C THR A 61 3.60 11.17 -9.59
N VAL A 62 3.70 12.48 -9.34
CA VAL A 62 4.86 13.29 -9.76
C VAL A 62 6.14 12.77 -9.10
N TRP A 63 6.07 12.48 -7.80
CA TRP A 63 7.22 11.96 -7.06
C TRP A 63 7.68 10.64 -7.66
N GLU A 64 6.82 9.62 -7.69
CA GLU A 64 7.22 8.26 -8.03
C GLU A 64 7.77 8.18 -9.45
N PHE A 65 7.03 8.72 -10.43
CA PHE A 65 7.34 8.48 -11.83
C PHE A 65 8.34 9.48 -12.43
N PHE A 66 8.56 10.64 -11.82
CA PHE A 66 9.44 11.68 -12.39
C PHE A 66 10.64 12.02 -11.50
N ILE A 67 10.44 12.17 -10.19
CA ILE A 67 11.53 12.60 -9.28
C ILE A 67 12.25 11.37 -8.72
N GLY A 68 11.53 10.50 -8.04
CA GLY A 68 12.05 9.28 -7.43
C GLY A 68 12.65 8.34 -8.46
N SER A 69 11.94 8.08 -9.57
CA SER A 69 12.48 7.23 -10.65
C SER A 69 13.79 7.75 -11.24
N PHE A 70 14.00 9.07 -11.25
CA PHE A 70 15.27 9.67 -11.65
C PHE A 70 16.34 9.45 -10.57
N LEU A 71 16.01 9.71 -9.30
CA LEU A 71 16.92 9.51 -8.18
C LEU A 71 17.38 8.06 -8.04
N ASP A 72 16.48 7.09 -8.24
CA ASP A 72 16.79 5.67 -8.18
C ASP A 72 17.81 5.27 -9.26
N ARG A 73 17.72 5.87 -10.45
CA ARG A 73 18.72 5.66 -11.52
C ARG A 73 20.08 6.27 -11.19
N VAL A 74 20.10 7.42 -10.50
CA VAL A 74 21.34 8.15 -10.21
C VAL A 74 22.07 7.57 -8.99
N ILE A 75 21.34 7.19 -7.95
CA ILE A 75 21.91 6.71 -6.69
C ILE A 75 22.15 5.19 -6.75
N ALA A 76 21.28 4.44 -7.44
CA ALA A 76 21.43 3.03 -7.80
C ALA A 76 21.84 2.09 -6.64
N ILE A 77 21.17 2.20 -5.48
CA ILE A 77 21.38 1.29 -4.35
C ILE A 77 20.30 0.20 -4.41
N SER A 78 20.71 -1.07 -4.52
CA SER A 78 19.85 -2.22 -4.88
C SER A 78 18.66 -2.56 -3.96
N TYR A 79 18.46 -1.84 -2.86
CA TYR A 79 17.38 -2.07 -1.89
C TYR A 79 16.76 -0.76 -1.38
N ILE A 80 17.11 0.35 -2.01
CA ILE A 80 16.54 1.67 -1.75
C ILE A 80 15.70 2.04 -2.96
N ASP A 81 14.41 2.21 -2.73
CA ASP A 81 13.43 2.58 -3.75
C ASP A 81 12.84 3.94 -3.37
N LEU A 82 13.54 5.01 -3.76
CA LEU A 82 13.17 6.38 -3.40
C LEU A 82 11.84 6.79 -4.03
N ALA A 83 11.51 6.26 -5.20
CA ALA A 83 10.21 6.44 -5.84
C ALA A 83 9.09 5.92 -4.94
N PHE A 84 9.14 4.64 -4.56
CA PHE A 84 8.15 4.01 -3.69
C PHE A 84 8.11 4.64 -2.29
N TRP A 85 9.28 4.99 -1.74
CA TRP A 85 9.39 5.56 -0.39
C TRP A 85 8.72 6.93 -0.28
N GLY A 86 8.89 7.79 -1.29
CA GLY A 86 8.22 9.08 -1.26
C GLY A 86 6.71 8.96 -1.48
N ARG A 87 6.23 8.03 -2.33
CA ARG A 87 4.79 7.70 -2.41
C ARG A 87 4.25 7.36 -1.02
N MET A 88 4.90 6.43 -0.31
CA MET A 88 4.48 6.02 1.03
C MET A 88 4.44 7.21 2.00
N LEU A 89 5.46 8.06 1.98
CA LEU A 89 5.51 9.27 2.82
C LEU A 89 4.32 10.19 2.55
N ILE A 90 4.04 10.49 1.28
CA ILE A 90 2.97 11.40 0.88
C ILE A 90 1.60 10.84 1.31
N LEU A 91 1.36 9.54 1.08
CA LEU A 91 0.09 8.91 1.42
C LEU A 91 -0.16 8.81 2.92
N ILE A 92 0.88 8.54 3.72
CA ILE A 92 0.79 8.58 5.19
C ILE A 92 0.42 9.99 5.67
N ILE A 93 1.00 11.04 5.07
CA ILE A 93 0.64 12.44 5.39
C ILE A 93 -0.85 12.69 5.07
N VAL A 94 -1.29 12.34 3.86
CA VAL A 94 -2.70 12.53 3.44
C VAL A 94 -3.66 11.84 4.41
N VAL A 95 -3.37 10.59 4.79
CA VAL A 95 -4.23 9.86 5.72
C VAL A 95 -4.16 10.43 7.14
N ALA A 96 -2.99 10.89 7.61
CA ALA A 96 -2.87 11.55 8.91
C ALA A 96 -3.67 12.85 9.00
N ILE A 97 -3.92 13.52 7.87
CA ILE A 97 -4.76 14.71 7.79
C ILE A 97 -6.25 14.32 7.79
N ILE A 98 -6.63 13.34 6.98
CA ILE A 98 -8.04 12.98 6.76
C ILE A 98 -8.62 12.14 7.92
N ARG A 99 -7.86 11.14 8.40
CA ARG A 99 -8.22 10.23 9.51
C ARG A 99 -9.57 9.51 9.37
N LYS A 100 -9.99 9.21 8.14
CA LYS A 100 -11.25 8.49 7.84
C LYS A 100 -10.97 7.16 7.17
N PHE A 101 -11.71 6.14 7.58
CA PHE A 101 -11.63 4.82 6.95
C PHE A 101 -11.95 4.92 5.45
N GLY A 102 -11.11 4.32 4.62
CA GLY A 102 -11.19 4.39 3.16
C GLY A 102 -10.28 5.45 2.54
N ALA A 103 -9.62 6.29 3.37
CA ALA A 103 -8.73 7.33 2.86
C ALA A 103 -7.48 6.72 2.21
N GLY A 104 -6.93 5.64 2.80
CA GLY A 104 -5.79 4.93 2.23
C GLY A 104 -6.14 4.29 0.88
N MET A 105 -7.22 3.49 0.86
CA MET A 105 -7.70 2.83 -0.36
C MET A 105 -8.02 3.84 -1.47
N LEU A 106 -8.80 4.88 -1.17
CA LEU A 106 -9.20 5.87 -2.18
C LEU A 106 -8.03 6.70 -2.69
N SER A 107 -7.05 7.02 -1.83
CA SER A 107 -5.87 7.76 -2.27
C SER A 107 -5.04 6.98 -3.27
N LEU A 108 -4.91 5.66 -3.08
CA LEU A 108 -4.19 4.81 -4.03
C LEU A 108 -4.96 4.59 -5.32
N VAL A 109 -6.28 4.42 -5.27
CA VAL A 109 -7.11 4.37 -6.49
C VAL A 109 -6.94 5.65 -7.32
N VAL A 110 -6.97 6.83 -6.69
CA VAL A 110 -6.78 8.09 -7.41
C VAL A 110 -5.34 8.23 -7.91
N PHE A 111 -4.36 7.82 -7.12
CA PHE A 111 -2.95 7.77 -7.55
C PHE A 111 -2.80 6.90 -8.80
N ASP A 112 -3.36 5.70 -8.83
CA ASP A 112 -3.28 4.81 -9.98
C ASP A 112 -3.94 5.42 -11.22
N VAL A 113 -5.06 6.13 -11.06
CA VAL A 113 -5.74 6.79 -12.20
C VAL A 113 -4.84 7.86 -12.80
N LEU A 114 -4.18 8.64 -11.94
CA LEU A 114 -3.27 9.70 -12.38
C LEU A 114 -1.97 9.12 -12.94
N ALA A 115 -1.43 8.06 -12.33
CA ALA A 115 -0.26 7.34 -12.81
C ALA A 115 -0.51 6.73 -14.19
N ASP A 116 -1.66 6.10 -14.37
CA ASP A 116 -2.04 5.51 -15.64
C ASP A 116 -2.21 6.58 -16.73
N ALA A 117 -2.88 7.68 -16.41
CA ALA A 117 -3.03 8.80 -17.34
C ALA A 117 -1.71 9.50 -17.69
N ALA A 118 -0.82 9.71 -16.71
CA ALA A 118 0.37 10.55 -16.86
C ALA A 118 1.66 9.79 -17.22
N HIS A 119 1.75 8.51 -16.88
CA HIS A 119 2.97 7.70 -17.08
C HIS A 119 2.73 6.50 -17.99
N TYR A 120 1.64 5.75 -17.79
CA TYR A 120 1.38 4.52 -18.55
C TYR A 120 0.48 4.72 -19.79
N GLY A 121 -0.09 5.91 -20.00
CA GLY A 121 -0.90 6.23 -21.18
C GLY A 121 -2.18 5.40 -21.32
N TRP A 122 -2.85 5.06 -20.21
CA TRP A 122 -4.02 4.15 -20.16
C TRP A 122 -3.72 2.69 -20.57
N SER A 123 -2.44 2.33 -20.62
CA SER A 123 -2.01 0.94 -20.77
C SER A 123 -1.72 0.26 -19.43
N GLY A 124 -1.80 1.01 -18.33
CA GLY A 124 -1.79 0.47 -16.98
C GLY A 124 -2.91 -0.55 -16.82
N GLN A 125 -2.58 -1.70 -16.25
CA GLN A 125 -3.57 -2.76 -16.10
C GLN A 125 -4.61 -2.33 -15.06
N PRO A 126 -5.92 -2.46 -15.33
CA PRO A 126 -6.98 -2.18 -14.36
C PRO A 126 -6.84 -2.96 -13.05
N LEU A 127 -6.05 -4.04 -13.07
CA LEU A 127 -5.70 -4.78 -11.87
C LEU A 127 -4.96 -3.90 -10.84
N PHE A 128 -4.16 -2.92 -11.25
CA PHE A 128 -3.41 -2.08 -10.31
C PHE A 128 -4.32 -1.29 -9.38
N PHE A 129 -5.48 -0.80 -9.86
CA PHE A 129 -6.48 -0.14 -9.00
C PHE A 129 -6.93 -1.04 -7.83
N ILE A 130 -7.14 -2.32 -8.12
CA ILE A 130 -7.60 -3.31 -7.15
C ILE A 130 -6.42 -3.73 -6.27
N TYR A 131 -5.27 -4.00 -6.89
CA TYR A 131 -4.05 -4.39 -6.21
C TYR A 131 -3.59 -3.29 -5.27
N GLU A 132 -3.23 -2.11 -5.73
CA GLU A 132 -2.70 -1.04 -4.89
C GLU A 132 -3.75 -0.54 -3.88
N GLY A 133 -4.96 -0.27 -4.35
CA GLY A 133 -6.07 0.18 -3.51
C GLY A 133 -6.36 -0.79 -2.36
N LEU A 134 -6.61 -2.07 -2.67
CA LEU A 134 -7.03 -3.07 -1.67
C LEU A 134 -5.87 -3.81 -0.98
N THR A 135 -4.61 -3.50 -1.31
CA THR A 135 -3.42 -4.01 -0.59
C THR A 135 -2.80 -2.88 0.24
N TYR A 136 -1.96 -2.06 -0.39
CA TYR A 136 -1.23 -0.95 0.22
C TYR A 136 -2.19 0.06 0.87
N GLY A 137 -3.28 0.42 0.19
CA GLY A 137 -4.28 1.36 0.71
C GLY A 137 -5.05 0.80 1.89
N LEU A 138 -5.45 -0.48 1.79
CA LEU A 138 -6.10 -1.19 2.88
C LEU A 138 -5.20 -1.31 4.12
N PHE A 139 -3.90 -1.50 3.94
CA PHE A 139 -2.94 -1.53 5.06
C PHE A 139 -2.82 -0.20 5.79
N ILE A 140 -2.94 0.93 5.08
CA ILE A 140 -3.04 2.22 5.77
C ILE A 140 -4.37 2.32 6.52
N ASP A 141 -5.49 1.93 5.89
CA ASP A 141 -6.81 1.95 6.53
C ASP A 141 -6.90 1.00 7.74
N LEU A 142 -6.12 -0.08 7.76
CA LEU A 142 -5.95 -0.95 8.93
C LEU A 142 -5.39 -0.18 10.13
N ILE A 143 -4.43 0.73 9.92
CA ILE A 143 -3.93 1.59 11.00
C ILE A 143 -5.05 2.49 11.53
N ILE A 144 -5.89 3.04 10.65
CA ILE A 144 -7.05 3.86 11.07
C ILE A 144 -7.98 3.03 11.97
N VAL A 145 -8.23 1.77 11.61
CA VAL A 145 -9.07 0.87 12.41
C VAL A 145 -8.42 0.53 13.75
N ILE A 146 -7.16 0.10 13.76
CA ILE A 146 -6.40 -0.26 14.98
C ILE A 146 -6.34 0.94 15.95
N THR A 147 -6.18 2.15 15.42
CA THR A 147 -6.06 3.38 16.21
C THR A 147 -7.40 4.06 16.50
N LYS A 148 -8.52 3.46 16.08
CA LYS A 148 -9.87 3.99 16.27
C LYS A 148 -10.06 5.40 15.71
N GLY A 149 -9.51 5.65 14.51
CA GLY A 149 -9.63 6.93 13.82
C GLY A 149 -8.61 7.99 14.24
N ARG A 150 -7.52 7.58 14.91
CA ARG A 150 -6.40 8.47 15.29
C ARG A 150 -5.06 7.95 14.73
N PRO A 151 -4.96 7.76 13.40
CA PRO A 151 -3.77 7.21 12.80
C PRO A 151 -2.61 8.18 12.95
N PHE A 152 -1.43 7.63 13.19
CA PHE A 152 -0.15 8.29 13.30
C PHE A 152 -0.08 9.38 14.39
N GLU A 153 -0.86 9.27 15.46
CA GLU A 153 -0.85 10.24 16.56
C GLU A 153 -0.01 9.80 17.78
N GLY A 154 0.50 10.79 18.51
CA GLY A 154 1.09 10.61 19.84
C GLY A 154 2.40 9.80 19.86
N LYS A 155 2.68 9.17 21.00
CA LYS A 155 3.94 8.43 21.24
C LYS A 155 4.12 7.17 20.38
N TYR A 156 3.03 6.70 19.75
CA TYR A 156 3.03 5.48 18.93
C TYR A 156 3.06 5.77 17.43
N ALA A 157 3.15 7.03 17.02
CA ALA A 157 3.16 7.41 15.60
C ALA A 157 4.24 6.66 14.80
N ALA A 158 5.47 6.65 15.29
CA ALA A 158 6.58 5.94 14.65
C ALA A 158 6.32 4.43 14.54
N LEU A 159 5.75 3.81 15.56
CA LEU A 159 5.42 2.37 15.56
C LEU A 159 4.30 2.05 14.56
N GLN A 160 3.29 2.90 14.46
CA GLN A 160 2.21 2.75 13.48
C GLN A 160 2.74 2.90 12.06
N GLY A 161 3.61 3.87 11.81
CA GLY A 161 4.31 4.03 10.53
C GLY A 161 5.20 2.84 10.19
N ALA A 162 5.98 2.35 11.17
CA ALA A 162 6.79 1.14 11.03
C ALA A 162 5.93 -0.08 10.64
N LEU A 163 4.75 -0.22 11.24
CA LEU A 163 3.81 -1.29 10.89
C LEU A 163 3.31 -1.15 9.45
N VAL A 164 2.99 0.06 8.97
CA VAL A 164 2.68 0.29 7.55
C VAL A 164 3.85 -0.11 6.67
N GLY A 165 5.06 0.35 6.99
CA GLY A 165 6.27 0.02 6.24
C GLY A 165 6.50 -1.49 6.13
N PHE A 166 6.38 -2.21 7.24
CA PHE A 166 6.42 -3.68 7.24
C PHE A 166 5.35 -4.28 6.34
N LEU A 167 4.09 -3.87 6.49
CA LEU A 167 2.99 -4.38 5.67
C LEU A 167 3.21 -4.08 4.18
N TRP A 168 3.75 -2.91 3.84
CA TRP A 168 4.06 -2.48 2.47
C TRP A 168 5.28 -3.20 1.87
N SER A 169 6.09 -3.90 2.66
CA SER A 169 7.17 -4.75 2.12
C SER A 169 6.68 -6.08 1.54
N LEU A 170 5.41 -6.43 1.76
CA LEU A 170 4.86 -7.74 1.43
C LEU A 170 4.21 -7.85 0.04
N PRO A 171 3.41 -6.87 -0.45
CA PRO A 171 2.59 -7.12 -1.63
C PRO A 171 3.41 -7.41 -2.88
N ASP A 172 4.48 -6.68 -3.15
CA ASP A 172 5.26 -6.90 -4.36
C ASP A 172 5.98 -8.27 -4.36
N PRO A 173 6.77 -8.64 -3.34
CA PRO A 173 7.37 -9.97 -3.30
C PRO A 173 6.35 -11.12 -3.17
N LEU A 174 5.31 -10.95 -2.36
CA LEU A 174 4.40 -12.05 -2.05
C LEU A 174 3.25 -12.17 -3.04
N LEU A 175 2.54 -11.06 -3.28
CA LEU A 175 1.33 -11.05 -4.10
C LEU A 175 1.65 -10.90 -5.58
N TRP A 176 2.53 -9.96 -5.93
CA TRP A 176 2.89 -9.74 -7.33
C TRP A 176 3.75 -10.89 -7.86
N GLU A 177 4.94 -11.11 -7.29
CA GLU A 177 5.86 -12.14 -7.79
C GLU A 177 5.36 -13.57 -7.54
N GLY A 178 4.68 -13.80 -6.43
CA GLY A 178 4.15 -15.12 -6.06
C GLY A 178 2.87 -15.51 -6.81
N PHE A 179 2.04 -14.55 -7.22
CA PHE A 179 0.71 -14.85 -7.77
C PHE A 179 0.34 -14.05 -9.03
N LEU A 180 0.36 -12.72 -8.99
CA LEU A 180 -0.17 -11.91 -10.10
C LEU A 180 0.69 -11.96 -11.36
N ARG A 181 2.01 -11.90 -11.22
CA ARG A 181 2.95 -11.95 -12.36
C ARG A 181 2.98 -13.33 -13.02
N PRO A 182 3.03 -14.47 -12.29
CA PRO A 182 2.81 -15.79 -12.87
C PRO A 182 1.52 -15.90 -13.65
N PHE A 183 0.43 -15.35 -13.12
CA PHE A 183 -0.88 -15.40 -13.74
C PHE A 183 -0.97 -14.55 -15.02
N MET A 184 -0.58 -13.28 -14.96
CA MET A 184 -0.78 -12.34 -16.06
C MET A 184 0.27 -12.45 -17.15
N TYR A 185 1.49 -12.87 -16.79
CA TYR A 185 2.65 -12.81 -17.68
C TYR A 185 3.38 -14.15 -17.81
N GLY A 186 2.87 -15.24 -17.24
CA GLY A 186 3.55 -16.54 -17.26
C GLY A 186 4.88 -16.54 -16.50
N GLY A 187 5.03 -15.66 -15.51
CA GLY A 187 6.22 -15.61 -14.65
C GLY A 187 6.45 -16.91 -13.86
N ILE A 188 7.72 -17.23 -13.58
CA ILE A 188 8.10 -18.40 -12.78
C ILE A 188 8.21 -17.97 -11.32
N VAL A 189 7.50 -18.68 -10.44
CA VAL A 189 7.56 -18.44 -8.98
C VAL A 189 8.85 -19.00 -8.41
N ASN A 190 9.59 -18.16 -7.67
CA ASN A 190 10.75 -18.58 -6.89
C ASN A 190 10.59 -18.14 -5.44
N TRP A 191 10.23 -19.10 -4.57
CA TRP A 191 9.97 -18.84 -3.15
C TRP A 191 11.21 -18.41 -2.37
N ASP A 192 12.41 -18.86 -2.76
CA ASP A 192 13.66 -18.43 -2.13
C ASP A 192 13.94 -16.95 -2.44
N LYS A 193 13.73 -16.54 -3.70
CA LYS A 193 13.80 -15.11 -4.10
C LYS A 193 12.77 -14.28 -3.33
N ILE A 194 11.52 -14.73 -3.25
CA ILE A 194 10.46 -14.02 -2.52
C ILE A 194 10.84 -13.83 -1.05
N GLY A 195 11.32 -14.89 -0.39
CA GLY A 195 11.79 -14.81 0.99
C GLY A 195 12.95 -13.82 1.16
N PHE A 196 13.91 -13.84 0.23
CA PHE A 196 15.03 -12.91 0.21
C PHE A 196 14.58 -11.45 0.02
N ASP A 197 13.71 -11.18 -0.96
CA ASP A 197 13.22 -9.84 -1.27
C ASP A 197 12.45 -9.23 -0.10
N ILE A 198 11.64 -10.03 0.62
CA ILE A 198 10.98 -9.59 1.85
C ILE A 198 12.04 -9.23 2.91
N LEU A 199 12.98 -10.14 3.19
CA LEU A 199 14.02 -9.95 4.21
C LEU A 199 14.88 -8.70 3.96
N MET A 200 15.15 -8.39 2.69
CA MET A 200 15.96 -7.24 2.32
C MET A 200 15.17 -5.92 2.27
N SER A 201 13.87 -5.96 1.95
CA SER A 201 13.04 -4.75 1.81
C SER A 201 12.42 -4.28 3.13
N PHE A 202 12.00 -5.20 4.00
CA PHE A 202 11.26 -4.83 5.22
C PHE A 202 12.04 -3.90 6.18
N PRO A 203 13.38 -4.04 6.39
CA PRO A 203 14.09 -3.16 7.32
C PRO A 203 14.04 -1.70 6.89
N PHE A 204 14.26 -1.43 5.60
CA PHE A 204 14.29 -0.07 5.07
C PHE A 204 12.88 0.53 4.97
N THR A 205 11.90 -0.24 4.50
CA THR A 205 10.50 0.22 4.43
C THR A 205 9.92 0.50 5.82
N ILE A 206 10.27 -0.28 6.86
CA ILE A 206 9.94 0.02 8.26
C ILE A 206 10.48 1.38 8.68
N ILE A 207 11.77 1.65 8.41
CA ILE A 207 12.42 2.92 8.78
C ILE A 207 11.71 4.09 8.10
N VAL A 208 11.46 3.97 6.80
CA VAL A 208 10.79 5.01 6.01
C VAL A 208 9.36 5.22 6.49
N GLY A 209 8.63 4.15 6.78
CA GLY A 209 7.26 4.22 7.33
C GLY A 209 7.24 4.96 8.68
N ALA A 210 8.20 4.68 9.56
CA ALA A 210 8.33 5.39 10.83
C ALA A 210 8.63 6.89 10.64
N ILE A 211 9.56 7.22 9.73
CA ILE A 211 9.90 8.62 9.38
C ILE A 211 8.68 9.33 8.79
N ALA A 212 7.96 8.68 7.88
CA ALA A 212 6.75 9.20 7.26
C ALA A 212 5.67 9.52 8.31
N ALA A 213 5.41 8.60 9.25
CA ALA A 213 4.45 8.83 10.31
C ALA A 213 4.86 10.00 11.23
N LEU A 214 6.13 10.07 11.63
CA LEU A 214 6.63 11.20 12.43
C LEU A 214 6.53 12.53 11.69
N THR A 215 6.78 12.52 10.38
CA THR A 215 6.64 13.70 9.52
C THR A 215 5.18 14.12 9.41
N SER A 216 4.27 13.15 9.26
CA SER A 216 2.83 13.40 9.17
C SER A 216 2.26 14.09 10.40
N VAL A 217 2.74 13.76 11.61
CA VAL A 217 2.37 14.46 12.85
C VAL A 217 2.71 15.94 12.78
N ARG A 218 3.88 16.29 12.23
CA ARG A 218 4.32 17.68 12.13
C ARG A 218 3.49 18.43 11.10
N VAL A 219 3.23 17.81 9.96
CA VAL A 219 2.41 18.41 8.90
C VAL A 219 0.98 18.63 9.38
N ALA A 220 0.35 17.62 9.98
CA ALA A 220 -1.00 17.73 10.52
C ALA A 220 -1.13 18.88 11.54
N ARG A 221 -0.16 19.01 12.46
CA ARG A 221 -0.12 20.13 13.40
C ARG A 221 0.05 21.49 12.72
N ALA A 222 0.88 21.58 11.69
CA ALA A 222 1.14 22.84 10.98
C ALA A 222 -0.10 23.37 10.25
N ILE A 223 -0.95 22.48 9.75
CA ILE A 223 -2.18 22.86 9.03
C ILE A 223 -3.43 22.90 9.93
N GLY A 224 -3.29 22.61 11.23
CA GLY A 224 -4.40 22.63 12.19
C GLY A 224 -5.37 21.44 12.09
N ALA A 225 -4.88 20.28 11.61
CA ALA A 225 -5.65 19.04 11.45
C ALA A 225 -5.47 18.04 12.60
#